data_AF-A0A3R7DTB6-F1
#
_entry.id   AF-A0A3R7DTB6-F1
#
_cell.length_a   1.000
_cell.length_b   1.000
_cell.length_c   1.000
_cell.angle_alpha   90.00
_cell.angle_beta   90.00
_cell.angle_gamma   90.00
#
_symmetry.space_group_name_H-M   'P 1'
#
loop_
_entity.id
_entity.type
_entity.pdbx_description
1 polymer ?
#
loop_
_entity_poly.entity_id
_entity_poly.type
_entity_poly.pdbx_seq_one_letter_code
_entity_poly.pdbx_strand_id
1 'polypeptide(L)'
;MCGGRRILDLTVAFALSFLFTVILLYASFDILLYIPPHIRVPISMGPIGCAIFTAVLILIIIGFVFGRTRISSLGSIGLYLQVLEQFTFPMFFYWTGIAIFLRVLLLPIQVLRLGDIVYVPYTILIFLLEHTFRLRGTTFERNLSLTIIMLGLLTFFFGAATWLYGKFRGRGIIDFWIYRFSRHPQYLGLIIWSYGLLTSTAINLRLDIWEWYYARIPPPSLLWLILTLTLIGSALNEESNLIKKYGEEYARYRAETPFMIPLPKPLINLLTIPVRALFRKNIPEHEREIVGTLLIYGLILVLLSTPMALKP
;
A
#
# COMPACT_ATOMS: atom_id res chain seq x y z
N MET A 1 10.14 25.87 -28.26
CA MET A 1 10.73 24.62 -27.70
C MET A 1 10.21 24.20 -26.30
N CYS A 2 9.46 25.02 -25.55
CA CYS A 2 8.98 24.65 -24.20
C CYS A 2 7.76 23.71 -24.12
N GLY A 3 6.94 23.61 -25.18
CA GLY A 3 5.72 22.78 -25.18
C GLY A 3 5.98 21.27 -25.29
N GLY A 4 6.86 20.86 -26.22
CA GLY A 4 7.14 19.44 -26.47
C GLY A 4 7.74 18.70 -25.26
N ARG A 5 8.57 19.38 -24.48
CA ARG A 5 9.15 18.79 -23.25
C ARG A 5 8.10 18.52 -22.17
N ARG A 6 7.08 19.39 -22.04
CA ARG A 6 5.99 19.19 -21.07
C ARG A 6 5.15 17.96 -21.41
N ILE A 7 4.86 17.77 -22.70
CA ILE A 7 4.09 16.61 -23.18
C ILE A 7 4.90 15.34 -22.97
N LEU A 8 6.20 15.35 -23.29
CA LEU A 8 7.07 14.20 -23.06
C LEU A 8 7.15 13.79 -21.58
N ASP A 9 7.40 14.75 -20.67
CA ASP A 9 7.47 14.48 -19.22
C ASP A 9 6.15 13.86 -18.71
N LEU A 10 5.02 14.35 -19.22
CA LEU A 10 3.68 13.85 -18.87
C LEU A 10 3.47 12.43 -19.40
N THR A 11 3.74 12.19 -20.69
CA THR A 11 3.59 10.89 -21.33
C THR A 11 4.45 9.83 -20.64
N VAL A 12 5.70 10.16 -20.30
CA VAL A 12 6.59 9.23 -19.58
C VAL A 12 6.07 8.94 -18.17
N ALA A 13 5.60 9.95 -17.43
CA ALA A 13 5.04 9.75 -16.09
C ALA A 13 3.80 8.84 -16.11
N PHE A 14 2.91 9.05 -17.08
CA PHE A 14 1.73 8.21 -17.26
C PHE A 14 2.08 6.79 -17.69
N ALA A 15 3.02 6.62 -18.62
CA ALA A 15 3.46 5.30 -19.09
C ALA A 15 4.09 4.47 -17.96
N LEU A 16 4.95 5.10 -17.14
CA LEU A 16 5.54 4.44 -15.97
C LEU A 16 4.49 4.10 -14.91
N SER A 17 3.60 5.04 -14.60
CA SER A 17 2.50 4.77 -13.66
C SER A 17 1.59 3.64 -14.15
N PHE A 18 1.28 3.61 -15.44
CA PHE A 18 0.52 2.53 -16.06
C PHE A 18 1.26 1.19 -15.93
N LEU A 19 2.55 1.14 -16.25
CA LEU A 19 3.38 -0.05 -16.11
C LEU A 19 3.34 -0.59 -14.67
N PHE A 20 3.51 0.27 -13.67
CA PHE A 20 3.44 -0.13 -12.27
C PHE A 20 2.06 -0.63 -11.87
N THR A 21 1.00 0.01 -12.37
CA THR A 21 -0.38 -0.40 -12.10
C THR A 21 -0.69 -1.75 -12.75
N VAL A 22 -0.19 -2.02 -13.96
CA VAL A 22 -0.28 -3.32 -14.64
C VAL A 22 0.46 -4.40 -13.86
N ILE A 23 1.64 -4.09 -13.29
CA ILE A 23 2.38 -5.03 -12.43
C ILE A 23 1.55 -5.37 -11.18
N LEU A 24 0.94 -4.39 -10.52
CA LEU A 24 0.07 -4.64 -9.36
C LEU A 24 -1.21 -5.41 -9.73
N LEU A 25 -1.81 -5.11 -10.89
CA LEU A 25 -2.95 -5.85 -11.41
C LEU A 25 -2.57 -7.31 -11.71
N TYR A 26 -1.39 -7.54 -12.30
CA TYR A 26 -0.84 -8.87 -12.54
C TYR A 26 -0.57 -9.61 -11.23
N ALA A 27 -0.02 -8.93 -10.21
CA ALA A 27 0.15 -9.51 -8.88
C ALA A 27 -1.20 -9.87 -8.21
N SER A 28 -2.29 -9.21 -8.62
CA SER A 28 -3.65 -9.50 -8.15
C SER A 28 -4.33 -10.63 -8.93
N PHE A 29 -3.74 -11.08 -10.04
CA PHE A 29 -4.40 -11.90 -11.06
C PHE A 29 -4.80 -13.29 -10.53
N ASP A 30 -3.95 -13.89 -9.70
CA ASP A 30 -4.25 -15.18 -9.04
C ASP A 30 -5.48 -15.09 -8.12
N ILE A 31 -5.67 -13.94 -7.47
CA ILE A 31 -6.81 -13.68 -6.57
C ILE A 31 -8.05 -13.27 -7.38
N LEU A 32 -7.87 -12.58 -8.51
CA LEU A 32 -8.92 -12.08 -9.40
C LEU A 32 -9.56 -13.17 -10.28
N LEU A 33 -8.76 -14.07 -10.85
CA LEU A 33 -9.23 -15.05 -11.83
C LEU A 33 -9.70 -16.38 -11.26
N TYR A 34 -9.59 -16.58 -9.93
CA TYR A 34 -10.17 -17.76 -9.29
C TYR A 34 -9.69 -19.08 -9.93
N ILE A 35 -8.44 -19.15 -10.43
CA ILE A 35 -8.02 -20.35 -11.15
C ILE A 35 -7.87 -21.48 -10.12
N PRO A 36 -8.71 -22.54 -10.20
CA PRO A 36 -8.62 -23.61 -9.23
C PRO A 36 -7.24 -24.27 -9.32
N PRO A 37 -6.61 -24.66 -8.19
CA PRO A 37 -5.23 -25.13 -8.18
C PRO A 37 -5.00 -26.37 -9.07
N HIS A 38 -6.06 -27.13 -9.39
CA HIS A 38 -6.03 -28.30 -10.27
C HIS A 38 -5.96 -27.97 -11.78
N ILE A 39 -6.25 -26.72 -12.18
CA ILE A 39 -6.06 -26.22 -13.56
C ILE A 39 -4.81 -25.32 -13.60
N ARG A 40 -3.86 -25.53 -12.68
CA ARG A 40 -2.52 -25.00 -12.88
C ARG A 40 -1.85 -25.79 -14.01
N VAL A 41 -1.95 -25.26 -15.22
CA VAL A 41 -0.78 -25.26 -16.10
C VAL A 41 0.36 -24.73 -15.23
N PRO A 42 1.56 -25.32 -15.22
CA PRO A 42 2.73 -24.64 -14.69
C PRO A 42 2.94 -23.45 -15.62
N ILE A 43 2.18 -22.38 -15.39
CA ILE A 43 2.53 -21.07 -15.90
C ILE A 43 3.84 -20.86 -15.19
N SER A 44 4.88 -21.11 -15.96
CA SER A 44 6.21 -20.58 -15.82
C SER A 44 6.04 -19.07 -15.59
N MET A 45 5.70 -18.69 -14.37
CA MET A 45 5.61 -17.31 -13.88
C MET A 45 7.01 -16.79 -13.58
N GLY A 46 8.00 -17.69 -13.53
CA GLY A 46 9.41 -17.37 -13.42
C GLY A 46 9.89 -16.43 -14.53
N PRO A 47 9.78 -16.76 -15.83
CA PRO A 47 10.42 -15.98 -16.89
C PRO A 47 9.80 -14.61 -17.13
N ILE A 48 8.48 -14.47 -17.08
CA ILE A 48 7.82 -13.17 -17.34
C ILE A 48 8.03 -12.23 -16.15
N GLY A 49 7.87 -12.72 -14.92
CA GLY A 49 8.16 -11.96 -13.71
C GLY A 49 9.64 -11.58 -13.64
N CYS A 50 10.55 -12.52 -13.92
CA CYS A 50 11.99 -12.26 -14.01
C CYS A 50 12.32 -11.31 -15.17
N ALA A 51 11.65 -11.38 -16.33
CA ALA A 51 11.88 -10.48 -17.44
C ALA A 51 11.46 -9.05 -17.12
N ILE A 52 10.31 -8.87 -16.45
CA ILE A 52 9.86 -7.56 -15.97
C ILE A 52 10.82 -7.03 -14.91
N PHE A 53 11.19 -7.85 -13.93
CA PHE A 53 12.17 -7.49 -12.89
C PHE A 53 13.53 -7.14 -13.49
N THR A 54 14.01 -7.92 -14.47
CA THR A 54 15.29 -7.70 -15.16
C THR A 54 15.24 -6.45 -16.04
N ALA A 55 14.14 -6.21 -16.75
CA ALA A 55 13.95 -4.99 -17.54
C ALA A 55 13.96 -3.75 -16.64
N VAL A 56 13.31 -3.84 -15.48
CA VAL A 56 13.34 -2.82 -14.43
C VAL A 56 14.77 -2.64 -13.89
N LEU A 57 15.50 -3.73 -13.58
CA LEU A 57 16.92 -3.74 -13.16
C LEU A 57 17.82 -3.03 -14.17
N ILE A 58 17.67 -3.35 -15.46
CA ILE A 58 18.42 -2.76 -16.56
C ILE A 58 18.13 -1.26 -16.68
N LEU A 59 16.86 -0.85 -16.55
CA LEU A 59 16.49 0.57 -16.56
C LEU A 59 17.14 1.36 -15.42
N ILE A 60 17.29 0.75 -14.23
CA ILE A 60 18.00 1.35 -13.09
C ILE A 60 19.50 1.46 -13.37
N ILE A 61 20.13 0.40 -13.88
CA ILE A 61 21.57 0.37 -14.19
C ILE A 61 21.90 1.39 -15.29
N ILE A 62 21.11 1.45 -16.37
CA ILE A 62 21.23 2.46 -17.42
C ILE A 62 21.06 3.87 -16.81
N GLY A 63 20.09 4.02 -15.91
CA GLY A 63 19.87 5.27 -15.18
C GLY A 63 21.06 5.74 -14.35
N PHE A 64 21.79 4.79 -13.76
CA PHE A 64 22.94 5.05 -12.90
C PHE A 64 24.23 5.32 -13.69
N VAL A 65 24.46 4.57 -14.79
CA VAL A 65 25.70 4.62 -15.58
C VAL A 65 25.80 5.88 -16.45
N PHE A 66 24.68 6.42 -16.97
CA PHE A 66 24.72 7.52 -17.94
C PHE A 66 24.76 8.95 -17.34
N GLY A 67 25.17 9.08 -16.07
CA GLY A 67 25.83 10.24 -15.44
C GLY A 67 25.88 11.61 -16.17
N ARG A 68 24.76 12.23 -16.55
CA ARG A 68 24.68 13.65 -16.95
C ARG A 68 23.45 14.35 -16.41
N THR A 69 23.62 15.10 -15.31
CA THR A 69 22.95 16.37 -14.85
C THR A 69 21.43 16.62 -15.06
N ARG A 70 20.67 15.68 -15.63
CA ARG A 70 19.20 15.61 -15.73
C ARG A 70 18.66 14.36 -15.00
N ILE A 71 19.43 13.82 -14.06
CA ILE A 71 19.28 12.51 -13.39
C ILE A 71 18.46 12.64 -12.07
N SER A 72 17.88 13.81 -11.78
CA SER A 72 16.90 13.92 -10.68
C SER A 72 15.68 13.01 -10.89
N SER A 73 15.36 12.67 -12.15
CA SER A 73 14.28 11.75 -12.53
C SER A 73 14.64 10.28 -12.35
N LEU A 74 15.89 9.91 -12.59
CA LEU A 74 16.40 8.54 -12.43
C LEU A 74 16.74 8.22 -10.98
N GLY A 75 17.21 9.21 -10.20
CA GLY A 75 17.27 9.11 -8.74
C GLY A 75 15.88 9.01 -8.10
N SER A 76 14.86 9.67 -8.66
CA SER A 76 13.46 9.45 -8.24
C SER A 76 12.92 8.10 -8.68
N ILE A 77 13.36 7.55 -9.81
CA ILE A 77 13.08 6.15 -10.17
C ILE A 77 13.76 5.22 -9.19
N GLY A 78 15.02 5.46 -8.77
CA GLY A 78 15.69 4.68 -7.73
C GLY A 78 15.01 4.76 -6.36
N LEU A 79 14.54 5.94 -5.93
CA LEU A 79 13.74 6.10 -4.70
C LEU A 79 12.35 5.46 -4.83
N TYR A 80 11.72 5.57 -6.00
CA TYR A 80 10.45 4.91 -6.32
C TYR A 80 10.63 3.41 -6.49
N LEU A 81 11.83 2.96 -6.85
CA LEU A 81 12.22 1.58 -6.95
C LEU A 81 12.55 0.99 -5.60
N GLN A 82 13.11 1.78 -4.68
CA GLN A 82 13.33 1.40 -3.30
C GLN A 82 11.99 1.29 -2.56
N VAL A 83 11.07 2.21 -2.87
CA VAL A 83 9.63 2.12 -2.61
C VAL A 83 9.14 0.80 -3.23
N LEU A 84 9.18 0.61 -4.56
CA LEU A 84 8.73 -0.62 -5.22
C LEU A 84 9.43 -1.89 -4.75
N GLU A 85 10.68 -1.89 -4.29
CA GLU A 85 11.38 -3.03 -3.71
C GLU A 85 10.82 -3.31 -2.33
N GLN A 86 10.60 -2.27 -1.51
CA GLN A 86 9.83 -2.36 -0.27
C GLN A 86 8.37 -2.80 -0.50
N PHE A 87 7.82 -2.70 -1.72
CA PHE A 87 6.45 -3.13 -2.06
C PHE A 87 6.39 -4.50 -2.78
N THR A 88 7.33 -4.78 -3.67
CA THR A 88 7.40 -5.97 -4.53
C THR A 88 8.06 -7.12 -3.77
N PHE A 89 9.05 -6.82 -2.91
CA PHE A 89 9.62 -7.81 -2.01
C PHE A 89 8.53 -8.34 -1.09
N PRO A 90 7.74 -7.57 -0.32
CA PRO A 90 6.60 -8.14 0.38
C PRO A 90 5.53 -8.73 -0.52
N MET A 91 5.30 -8.33 -1.77
CA MET A 91 4.27 -8.98 -2.61
C MET A 91 4.68 -10.37 -3.12
N PHE A 92 5.86 -10.53 -3.71
CA PHE A 92 6.42 -11.84 -4.10
C PHE A 92 6.74 -12.68 -2.85
N PHE A 93 7.23 -12.02 -1.81
CA PHE A 93 7.64 -12.65 -0.59
C PHE A 93 6.49 -12.76 0.43
N TYR A 94 5.27 -12.25 0.24
CA TYR A 94 4.09 -12.52 1.10
C TYR A 94 3.28 -13.69 0.58
N TRP A 95 2.95 -13.66 -0.72
CA TRP A 95 2.01 -14.59 -1.33
C TRP A 95 2.64 -15.95 -1.66
N THR A 96 3.96 -15.98 -1.87
CA THR A 96 4.72 -17.23 -2.03
C THR A 96 5.91 -17.32 -1.07
N GLY A 97 6.65 -16.23 -0.83
CA GLY A 97 7.88 -16.30 -0.02
C GLY A 97 7.70 -16.40 1.50
N ILE A 98 6.63 -15.88 2.11
CA ILE A 98 6.44 -15.83 3.57
C ILE A 98 5.65 -17.01 4.04
N ALA A 99 4.77 -17.58 3.22
CA ALA A 99 4.26 -18.93 3.49
C ALA A 99 5.43 -19.94 3.59
N ILE A 100 6.49 -19.75 2.78
CA ILE A 100 7.72 -20.54 2.82
C ILE A 100 8.65 -20.07 3.97
N PHE A 101 8.85 -18.77 4.17
CA PHE A 101 9.73 -18.20 5.19
C PHE A 101 9.17 -18.39 6.62
N LEU A 102 7.85 -18.33 6.82
CA LEU A 102 7.17 -18.67 8.07
C LEU A 102 7.16 -20.18 8.31
N ARG A 103 7.11 -21.02 7.26
CA ARG A 103 7.40 -22.46 7.37
C ARG A 103 8.83 -22.72 7.83
N VAL A 104 9.79 -21.91 7.36
CA VAL A 104 11.20 -21.99 7.76
C VAL A 104 11.45 -21.42 9.16
N LEU A 105 10.69 -20.40 9.58
CA LEU A 105 10.85 -19.72 10.88
C LEU A 105 10.01 -20.34 12.03
N LEU A 106 9.15 -21.33 11.75
CA LEU A 106 8.28 -21.99 12.75
C LEU A 106 7.44 -21.01 13.61
N LEU A 107 7.06 -19.83 13.07
CA LEU A 107 6.16 -18.96 13.82
C LEU A 107 4.80 -19.66 14.00
N PRO A 108 4.24 -19.70 15.23
CA PRO A 108 2.96 -20.33 15.45
C PRO A 108 1.89 -19.64 14.59
N ILE A 109 1.08 -20.43 13.89
CA ILE A 109 0.01 -19.95 13.00
C ILE A 109 -0.91 -18.92 13.70
N GLN A 110 -1.09 -19.06 15.01
CA GLN A 110 -1.86 -18.17 15.88
C GLN A 110 -1.29 -16.73 15.92
N VAL A 111 0.02 -16.54 15.75
CA VAL A 111 0.67 -15.23 15.73
C VAL A 111 0.25 -14.42 14.51
N LEU A 112 -0.01 -15.07 13.37
CA LEU A 112 -0.44 -14.39 12.15
C LEU A 112 -1.81 -13.72 12.28
N ARG A 113 -2.66 -14.21 13.20
CA ARG A 113 -3.99 -13.69 13.52
C ARG A 113 -3.97 -12.48 14.45
N LEU A 114 -2.79 -12.07 14.94
CA LEU A 114 -2.64 -10.88 15.79
C LEU A 114 -2.90 -9.56 15.05
N GLY A 115 -3.28 -9.60 13.77
CA GLY A 115 -3.77 -8.43 13.02
C GLY A 115 -5.25 -8.52 12.62
N ASP A 116 -6.02 -9.48 13.11
CA ASP A 116 -7.43 -9.69 12.72
C ASP A 116 -8.33 -8.48 13.02
N ILE A 117 -7.91 -7.57 13.93
CA ILE A 117 -8.58 -6.28 14.15
C ILE A 117 -8.75 -5.46 12.86
N VAL A 118 -7.85 -5.65 11.90
CA VAL A 118 -7.86 -4.98 10.58
C VAL A 118 -9.13 -5.29 9.80
N TYR A 119 -9.81 -6.42 10.06
CA TYR A 119 -11.06 -6.75 9.38
C TYR A 119 -12.27 -5.99 9.93
N VAL A 120 -12.21 -5.43 11.13
CA VAL A 120 -13.35 -4.76 11.78
C VAL A 120 -13.95 -3.64 10.91
N PRO A 121 -13.17 -2.71 10.33
CA PRO A 121 -13.72 -1.69 9.44
C PRO A 121 -14.46 -2.28 8.23
N TYR A 122 -13.96 -3.39 7.66
CA TYR A 122 -14.62 -4.07 6.55
C TYR A 122 -15.93 -4.75 6.99
N THR A 123 -15.92 -5.43 8.15
CA THR A 123 -17.13 -6.05 8.70
C THR A 123 -18.21 -5.01 9.03
N ILE A 124 -17.83 -3.87 9.61
CA ILE A 124 -18.76 -2.75 9.85
C ILE A 124 -19.31 -2.22 8.53
N LEU A 125 -18.46 -2.04 7.51
CA LEU A 125 -18.88 -1.58 6.19
C LEU A 125 -19.90 -2.55 5.56
N ILE A 126 -19.61 -3.86 5.56
CA ILE A 126 -20.55 -4.88 5.09
C ILE A 126 -21.86 -4.76 5.86
N PHE A 127 -21.82 -4.79 7.19
CA PHE A 127 -23.01 -4.74 8.03
C PHE A 127 -23.89 -3.52 7.71
N LEU A 128 -23.30 -2.34 7.54
CA LEU A 128 -24.03 -1.12 7.17
C LEU A 128 -24.65 -1.21 5.77
N LEU A 129 -23.91 -1.75 4.80
CA LEU A 129 -24.40 -1.90 3.41
C LEU A 129 -25.50 -2.96 3.30
N GLU A 130 -25.35 -4.10 3.98
CA GLU A 130 -26.38 -5.14 4.04
C GLU A 130 -27.66 -4.60 4.69
N HIS A 131 -27.52 -3.82 5.77
CA HIS A 131 -28.66 -3.21 6.45
C HIS A 131 -29.37 -2.16 5.57
N THR A 132 -28.60 -1.32 4.88
CA THR A 132 -29.15 -0.19 4.10
C THR A 132 -29.76 -0.65 2.77
N PHE A 133 -29.08 -1.55 2.05
CA PHE A 133 -29.47 -1.94 0.69
C PHE A 133 -30.13 -3.32 0.62
N ARG A 134 -30.24 -4.06 1.73
CA ARG A 134 -30.74 -5.44 1.79
C ARG A 134 -30.01 -6.40 0.85
N LEU A 135 -28.79 -6.04 0.45
CA LEU A 135 -27.90 -6.88 -0.35
C LEU A 135 -27.25 -7.87 0.61
N ARG A 136 -27.44 -9.17 0.42
CA ARG A 136 -26.83 -10.20 1.27
C ARG A 136 -26.19 -11.26 0.38
N GLY A 137 -25.08 -11.80 0.86
CA GLY A 137 -24.46 -12.99 0.27
C GLY A 137 -23.03 -12.76 -0.18
N THR A 138 -22.33 -13.88 -0.38
CA THR A 138 -20.89 -13.92 -0.62
C THR A 138 -20.49 -13.29 -1.95
N THR A 139 -21.38 -13.27 -2.94
CA THR A 139 -21.20 -12.55 -4.21
C THR A 139 -21.08 -11.04 -4.00
N PHE A 140 -21.86 -10.47 -3.10
CA PHE A 140 -21.82 -9.03 -2.80
C PHE A 140 -20.50 -8.66 -2.12
N GLU A 141 -20.10 -9.39 -1.08
CA GLU A 141 -18.82 -9.18 -0.39
C GLU A 141 -17.64 -9.30 -1.38
N ARG A 142 -17.68 -10.29 -2.27
CA ARG A 142 -16.68 -10.47 -3.33
C ARG A 142 -16.61 -9.26 -4.25
N ASN A 143 -17.74 -8.81 -4.77
CA ASN A 143 -17.80 -7.64 -5.65
C ASN A 143 -17.33 -6.35 -4.95
N LEU A 144 -17.65 -6.20 -3.66
CA LEU A 144 -17.16 -5.11 -2.84
C LEU A 144 -15.63 -5.16 -2.71
N SER A 145 -15.07 -6.33 -2.42
CA SER A 145 -13.62 -6.53 -2.35
C SER A 145 -12.92 -6.19 -3.67
N LEU A 146 -13.50 -6.62 -4.80
CA LEU A 146 -13.01 -6.28 -6.14
C LEU A 146 -13.05 -4.77 -6.41
N THR A 147 -14.13 -4.11 -5.98
CA THR A 147 -14.26 -2.66 -6.11
C THR A 147 -13.20 -1.93 -5.30
N ILE A 148 -12.90 -2.39 -4.08
CA ILE A 148 -11.81 -1.86 -3.24
C ILE A 148 -10.46 -2.03 -3.95
N ILE A 149 -10.17 -3.21 -4.51
CA ILE A 149 -8.93 -3.46 -5.29
C ILE A 149 -8.80 -2.46 -6.44
N MET A 150 -9.86 -2.32 -7.24
CA MET A 150 -9.85 -1.43 -8.42
C MET A 150 -9.72 0.04 -8.03
N LEU A 151 -10.39 0.48 -6.96
CA LEU A 151 -10.24 1.85 -6.42
C LEU A 151 -8.82 2.11 -5.92
N GLY A 152 -8.19 1.11 -5.27
CA GLY A 152 -6.80 1.19 -4.84
C GLY A 152 -5.84 1.37 -6.02
N LEU A 153 -5.99 0.52 -7.06
CA LEU A 153 -5.18 0.61 -8.29
C LEU A 153 -5.35 1.96 -9.00
N LEU A 154 -6.59 2.46 -9.08
CA LEU A 154 -6.87 3.75 -9.71
C LEU A 154 -6.25 4.91 -8.92
N THR A 155 -6.37 4.88 -7.59
CA THR A 155 -5.79 5.90 -6.72
C THR A 155 -4.26 5.88 -6.80
N PHE A 156 -3.65 4.69 -6.81
CA PHE A 156 -2.22 4.52 -6.99
C PHE A 156 -1.76 5.03 -8.36
N PHE A 157 -2.45 4.68 -9.44
CA PHE A 157 -2.13 5.13 -10.79
C PHE A 157 -2.07 6.66 -10.88
N PHE A 158 -3.10 7.35 -10.40
CA PHE A 158 -3.11 8.82 -10.43
C PHE A 158 -2.10 9.42 -9.46
N GLY A 159 -1.92 8.82 -8.28
CA GLY A 159 -0.91 9.24 -7.30
C GLY A 159 0.50 9.17 -7.86
N ALA A 160 0.89 8.02 -8.38
CA ALA A 160 2.20 7.78 -8.99
C ALA A 160 2.44 8.65 -10.22
N ALA A 161 1.45 8.78 -11.11
CA ALA A 161 1.57 9.63 -12.30
C ALA A 161 1.81 11.10 -11.91
N THR A 162 1.06 11.61 -10.94
CA THR A 162 1.20 13.00 -10.47
C THR A 162 2.55 13.22 -9.79
N TRP A 163 2.99 12.26 -8.98
CA TRP A 163 4.26 12.33 -8.28
C TRP A 163 5.45 12.32 -9.27
N LEU A 164 5.48 11.36 -10.19
CA LEU A 164 6.53 11.25 -11.22
C LEU A 164 6.59 12.52 -12.07
N TYR A 165 5.43 13.01 -12.50
CA TYR A 165 5.35 14.25 -13.25
C TYR A 165 5.92 15.44 -12.45
N GLY A 166 5.56 15.57 -11.17
CA GLY A 166 6.11 16.61 -10.30
C GLY A 166 7.63 16.53 -10.17
N LYS A 167 8.18 15.32 -9.99
CA LYS A 167 9.63 15.09 -9.90
C LYS A 167 10.36 15.39 -11.21
N PHE A 168 9.83 14.98 -12.35
CA PHE A 168 10.43 15.28 -13.67
C PHE A 168 10.48 16.78 -13.96
N ARG A 169 9.52 17.53 -13.43
CA ARG A 169 9.47 18.99 -13.52
C ARG A 169 10.31 19.70 -12.46
N GLY A 170 10.98 18.96 -11.57
CA GLY A 170 11.79 19.51 -10.49
C GLY A 170 10.97 20.28 -9.46
N ARG A 171 9.66 20.00 -9.34
CA ARG A 171 8.84 20.63 -8.29
C ARG A 171 9.22 20.08 -6.93
N GLY A 172 9.45 20.99 -5.99
CA GLY A 172 9.79 20.64 -4.62
C GLY A 172 8.62 20.02 -3.87
N ILE A 173 7.49 20.75 -3.86
CA ILE A 173 6.22 20.32 -3.29
C ILE A 173 5.27 19.98 -4.44
N ILE A 174 4.55 18.88 -4.29
CA ILE A 174 3.57 18.38 -5.25
C ILE A 174 2.19 18.62 -4.64
N ASP A 175 1.53 19.70 -5.03
CA ASP A 175 0.29 20.21 -4.45
C ASP A 175 -0.91 20.20 -5.42
N PHE A 176 -0.71 19.60 -6.61
CA PHE A 176 -1.66 19.66 -7.72
C PHE A 176 -2.33 18.30 -8.00
N TRP A 177 -3.44 18.33 -8.74
CA TRP A 177 -4.21 17.15 -9.15
C TRP A 177 -4.68 16.32 -7.94
N ILE A 178 -4.40 15.02 -7.91
CA ILE A 178 -4.83 14.15 -6.81
C ILE A 178 -4.14 14.52 -5.49
N TYR A 179 -2.95 15.14 -5.55
CA TYR A 179 -2.26 15.65 -4.37
C TYR A 179 -2.96 16.85 -3.70
N ARG A 180 -3.91 17.49 -4.38
CA ARG A 180 -4.76 18.54 -3.77
C ARG A 180 -5.78 17.97 -2.78
N PHE A 181 -6.12 16.68 -2.91
CA PHE A 181 -7.15 16.04 -2.09
C PHE A 181 -6.56 15.13 -1.01
N SER A 182 -5.30 14.71 -1.18
CA SER A 182 -4.59 13.80 -0.28
C SER A 182 -3.10 14.08 -0.42
N ARG A 183 -2.35 14.18 0.67
CA ARG A 183 -0.90 14.42 0.60
C ARG A 183 -0.10 13.18 0.17
N HIS A 184 -0.67 12.00 0.36
CA HIS A 184 -0.02 10.70 0.11
C HIS A 184 -0.90 9.73 -0.69
N PRO A 185 -1.42 10.12 -1.88
CA PRO A 185 -2.37 9.32 -2.63
C PRO A 185 -1.77 8.02 -3.16
N GLN A 186 -0.46 7.99 -3.44
CA GLN A 186 0.25 6.78 -3.86
C GLN A 186 0.28 5.71 -2.76
N TYR A 187 0.64 6.09 -1.53
CA TYR A 187 0.63 5.18 -0.38
C TYR A 187 -0.80 4.76 -0.04
N LEU A 188 -1.77 5.69 -0.10
CA LEU A 188 -3.18 5.39 0.09
C LEU A 188 -3.68 4.35 -0.92
N GLY A 189 -3.37 4.51 -2.20
CA GLY A 189 -3.75 3.56 -3.25
C GLY A 189 -3.24 2.15 -2.96
N LEU A 190 -1.99 2.02 -2.49
CA LEU A 190 -1.40 0.72 -2.11
C LEU A 190 -2.06 0.11 -0.87
N ILE A 191 -2.38 0.93 0.15
CA ILE A 191 -3.10 0.46 1.34
C ILE A 191 -4.48 -0.06 0.93
N ILE A 192 -5.24 0.72 0.15
CA ILE A 192 -6.60 0.33 -0.30
C ILE A 192 -6.53 -0.94 -1.17
N TRP A 193 -5.60 -0.99 -2.13
CA TRP A 193 -5.43 -2.13 -3.02
C TRP A 193 -5.09 -3.42 -2.23
N SER A 194 -4.06 -3.35 -1.37
CA SER A 194 -3.62 -4.50 -0.58
C SER A 194 -4.67 -4.93 0.45
N TYR A 195 -5.45 -3.99 0.98
CA TYR A 195 -6.59 -4.28 1.85
C TYR A 195 -7.67 -5.07 1.11
N GLY A 196 -7.99 -4.67 -0.13
CA GLY A 196 -8.93 -5.40 -0.98
C GLY A 196 -8.48 -6.82 -1.30
N LEU A 197 -7.17 -7.07 -1.43
CA LEU A 197 -6.63 -8.43 -1.55
C LEU A 197 -6.76 -9.22 -0.25
N LEU A 198 -6.47 -8.59 0.89
CA LEU A 198 -6.61 -9.19 2.22
C LEU A 198 -8.06 -9.63 2.49
N THR A 199 -9.05 -8.79 2.15
CA THR A 199 -10.47 -9.13 2.32
C THR A 199 -10.92 -10.20 1.32
N SER A 200 -10.45 -10.13 0.08
CA SER A 200 -10.78 -11.13 -0.95
C SER A 200 -10.29 -12.52 -0.56
N THR A 201 -9.10 -12.62 0.02
CA THR A 201 -8.56 -13.90 0.48
C THR A 201 -9.24 -14.44 1.72
N ALA A 202 -9.66 -13.59 2.66
CA ALA A 202 -10.51 -14.01 3.77
C ALA A 202 -11.86 -14.59 3.28
N ILE A 203 -12.50 -13.95 2.29
CA ILE A 203 -13.75 -14.43 1.69
C ILE A 203 -13.54 -15.76 0.97
N ASN A 204 -12.46 -15.85 0.19
CA ASN A 204 -12.16 -17.04 -0.59
C ASN A 204 -11.82 -18.26 0.29
N LEU A 205 -11.20 -18.03 1.46
CA LEU A 205 -10.96 -19.06 2.46
C LEU A 205 -12.27 -19.56 3.08
N ARG A 206 -13.22 -18.65 3.40
CA ARG A 206 -14.55 -19.02 3.95
C ARG A 206 -15.39 -19.86 2.98
N LEU A 207 -15.10 -19.79 1.70
CA LEU A 207 -15.85 -20.45 0.63
C LEU A 207 -15.20 -21.77 0.16
N ASP A 208 -14.17 -22.26 0.86
CA ASP A 208 -13.41 -23.50 0.55
C ASP A 208 -12.86 -23.59 -0.88
N ILE A 209 -12.64 -22.43 -1.51
CA ILE A 209 -12.20 -22.32 -2.90
C ILE A 209 -10.74 -22.78 -3.05
N TRP A 210 -9.97 -22.64 -1.97
CA TRP A 210 -8.53 -22.86 -1.92
C TRP A 210 -8.14 -23.98 -0.94
N GLU A 211 -9.03 -24.96 -0.81
CA GLU A 211 -9.08 -26.03 0.21
C GLU A 211 -7.75 -26.79 0.45
N TRP A 212 -6.89 -26.93 -0.57
CA TRP A 212 -5.67 -27.75 -0.41
C TRP A 212 -4.39 -26.95 -0.09
N TYR A 213 -4.24 -25.71 -0.56
CA TYR A 213 -3.00 -24.93 -0.39
C TYR A 213 -3.10 -23.85 0.70
N TYR A 214 -4.30 -23.29 0.95
CA TYR A 214 -4.52 -22.20 1.90
C TYR A 214 -5.33 -22.57 3.15
N ALA A 215 -5.99 -23.73 3.19
CA ALA A 215 -6.84 -24.14 4.34
C ALA A 215 -6.11 -24.26 5.69
N ARG A 216 -4.76 -24.25 5.69
CA ARG A 216 -3.94 -24.29 6.92
C ARG A 216 -3.25 -22.96 7.25
N ILE A 217 -3.35 -21.95 6.39
CA ILE A 217 -2.67 -20.66 6.59
C ILE A 217 -3.76 -19.59 6.70
N PRO A 218 -3.97 -19.01 7.90
CA PRO A 218 -4.90 -17.92 8.07
C PRO A 218 -4.44 -16.74 7.20
N PRO A 219 -5.37 -15.88 6.76
CA PRO A 219 -5.00 -14.67 6.05
C PRO A 219 -3.92 -13.90 6.83
N PRO A 220 -2.87 -13.38 6.16
CA PRO A 220 -1.72 -12.77 6.83
C PRO A 220 -2.06 -11.36 7.36
N SER A 221 -2.99 -11.26 8.31
CA SER A 221 -3.53 -10.00 8.83
C SER A 221 -2.51 -9.19 9.63
N LEU A 222 -1.71 -9.84 10.49
CA LEU A 222 -0.59 -9.19 11.20
C LEU A 222 0.43 -8.60 10.23
N LEU A 223 0.68 -9.35 9.18
CA LEU A 223 1.64 -9.03 8.16
C LEU A 223 1.15 -7.83 7.32
N TRP A 224 -0.13 -7.81 6.92
CA TRP A 224 -0.73 -6.61 6.32
C TRP A 224 -0.69 -5.38 7.25
N LEU A 225 -0.87 -5.58 8.55
CA LEU A 225 -0.76 -4.51 9.55
C LEU A 225 0.67 -3.92 9.58
N ILE A 226 1.70 -4.78 9.61
CA ILE A 226 3.11 -4.35 9.57
C ILE A 226 3.39 -3.58 8.27
N LEU A 227 2.91 -4.09 7.13
CA LEU A 227 3.04 -3.40 5.85
C LEU A 227 2.43 -2.00 5.95
N THR A 228 1.16 -1.89 6.36
CA THR A 228 0.45 -0.61 6.47
C THR A 228 1.13 0.38 7.40
N LEU A 229 1.62 -0.07 8.56
CA LEU A 229 2.40 0.77 9.49
C LEU A 229 3.70 1.25 8.84
N THR A 230 4.37 0.40 8.07
CA THR A 230 5.58 0.77 7.32
C THR A 230 5.25 1.85 6.28
N LEU A 231 4.11 1.75 5.59
CA LEU A 231 3.71 2.74 4.57
C LEU A 231 3.38 4.09 5.20
N ILE A 232 2.66 4.07 6.32
CA ILE A 232 2.37 5.27 7.10
C ILE A 232 3.69 5.88 7.63
N GLY A 233 4.61 5.04 8.11
CA GLY A 233 5.94 5.45 8.55
C GLY A 233 6.75 6.14 7.46
N SER A 234 6.78 5.57 6.25
CA SER A 234 7.43 6.17 5.09
C SER A 234 6.83 7.52 4.73
N ALA A 235 5.49 7.62 4.71
CA ALA A 235 4.79 8.87 4.45
C ALA A 235 5.10 9.94 5.51
N LEU A 236 5.13 9.57 6.80
CA LEU A 236 5.52 10.50 7.89
C LEU A 236 6.98 10.95 7.77
N ASN A 237 7.88 10.05 7.39
CA ASN A 237 9.29 10.39 7.17
C ASN A 237 9.45 11.34 5.97
N GLU A 238 8.68 11.12 4.89
CA GLU A 238 8.61 12.02 3.76
C GLU A 238 8.13 13.42 4.19
N GLU A 239 7.07 13.51 5.01
CA GLU A 239 6.62 14.81 5.56
C GLU A 239 7.70 15.49 6.40
N SER A 240 8.38 14.76 7.28
CA SER A 240 9.48 15.30 8.10
C SER A 240 10.58 15.91 7.21
N ASN A 241 10.97 15.21 6.15
CA ASN A 241 11.98 15.68 5.21
C ASN A 241 11.51 16.89 4.39
N LEU A 242 10.23 16.92 4.00
CA LEU A 242 9.64 18.06 3.30
C LEU A 242 9.53 19.30 4.20
N ILE A 243 9.18 19.14 5.47
CA ILE A 243 9.17 20.23 6.46
C ILE A 243 10.59 20.79 6.65
N LYS A 244 11.59 19.92 6.82
CA LYS A 244 13.00 20.36 6.96
C LYS A 244 13.49 21.12 5.72
N LYS A 245 13.03 20.73 4.53
CA LYS A 245 13.53 21.29 3.25
C LYS A 245 12.77 22.54 2.80
N TYR A 246 11.46 22.60 3.02
CA TYR A 246 10.59 23.66 2.49
C TYR A 246 9.90 24.49 3.58
N GLY A 247 10.10 24.16 4.86
CA GLY A 247 9.65 24.96 6.00
C GLY A 247 8.16 25.31 5.96
N GLU A 248 7.87 26.61 6.03
CA GLU A 248 6.49 27.12 6.06
C GLU A 248 5.68 26.85 4.79
N GLU A 249 6.33 26.75 3.63
CA GLU A 249 5.62 26.49 2.38
C GLU A 249 4.89 25.14 2.43
N TYR A 250 5.59 24.10 2.90
CA TYR A 250 4.99 22.80 3.12
C TYR A 250 4.02 22.78 4.31
N ALA A 251 4.27 23.58 5.34
CA ALA A 251 3.35 23.71 6.48
C ALA A 251 1.97 24.24 6.05
N ARG A 252 1.92 25.20 5.11
CA ARG A 252 0.66 25.70 4.54
C ARG A 252 -0.08 24.62 3.75
N TYR A 253 0.61 23.94 2.84
CA TYR A 253 0.04 22.82 2.09
C TYR A 253 -0.50 21.71 3.02
N ARG A 254 0.23 21.42 4.10
CA ARG A 254 -0.16 20.46 5.14
C ARG A 254 -1.42 20.89 5.91
N ALA A 255 -1.63 22.18 6.12
CA ALA A 255 -2.82 22.69 6.81
C ALA A 255 -4.09 22.58 5.94
N GLU A 256 -3.94 22.70 4.62
CA GLU A 256 -5.06 22.71 3.66
C GLU A 256 -5.44 21.31 3.18
N THR A 257 -4.48 20.39 3.10
CA THR A 257 -4.68 19.06 2.49
C THR A 257 -4.60 17.96 3.55
N PRO A 258 -5.52 16.97 3.59
CA PRO A 258 -5.46 15.87 4.56
C PRO A 258 -4.30 14.90 4.26
N PHE A 259 -3.81 14.21 5.29
CA PHE A 259 -2.66 13.29 5.18
C PHE A 259 -2.87 12.18 4.13
N MET A 260 -3.94 11.40 4.26
CA MET A 260 -4.32 10.37 3.30
C MET A 260 -5.81 10.47 2.97
N ILE A 261 -6.67 10.42 3.99
CA ILE A 261 -8.13 10.52 3.85
C ILE A 261 -8.67 11.71 4.66
N PRO A 262 -9.71 12.40 4.17
CA PRO A 262 -10.35 13.46 4.93
C PRO A 262 -11.13 12.85 6.10
N LEU A 263 -10.64 13.06 7.32
CA LEU A 263 -11.30 12.59 8.54
C LEU A 263 -11.94 13.76 9.30
N PRO A 264 -13.10 13.54 9.96
CA PRO A 264 -13.70 14.57 10.80
C PRO A 264 -12.79 14.89 12.00
N LYS A 265 -12.72 16.16 12.40
CA LYS A 265 -11.83 16.65 13.48
C LYS A 265 -11.91 15.84 14.79
N PRO A 266 -13.09 15.39 15.27
CA PRO A 266 -13.17 14.56 16.48
C PRO A 266 -12.39 13.25 16.35
N LEU A 267 -12.44 12.61 15.18
CA LEU A 267 -11.73 11.36 14.93
C LEU A 267 -10.22 11.60 14.87
N ILE A 268 -9.76 12.69 14.24
CA ILE A 268 -8.35 13.09 14.24
C ILE A 268 -7.86 13.33 15.68
N ASN A 269 -8.66 14.02 16.48
CA ASN A 269 -8.32 14.29 17.88
C ASN A 269 -8.23 13.00 18.71
N LEU A 270 -9.15 12.05 18.50
CA LEU A 270 -9.12 10.74 19.15
C LEU A 270 -7.88 9.93 18.73
N LEU A 271 -7.62 9.87 17.42
CA LEU A 271 -6.48 9.13 16.88
C LEU A 271 -5.16 9.69 17.41
N THR A 272 -5.02 11.01 17.55
CA THR A 272 -3.77 11.65 18.00
C THR A 272 -3.50 11.58 19.52
N ILE A 273 -4.43 11.05 20.33
CA ILE A 273 -4.26 10.96 21.80
C ILE A 273 -2.97 10.21 22.20
N PRO A 274 -2.67 9.00 21.69
CA PRO A 274 -1.49 8.25 22.13
C PRO A 274 -0.18 8.99 21.80
N VAL A 275 -0.13 9.64 20.63
CA VAL A 275 1.02 10.44 20.18
C VAL A 275 1.19 11.67 21.05
N ARG A 276 0.09 12.38 21.35
CA ARG A 276 0.12 13.56 22.23
C ARG A 276 0.53 13.19 23.65
N ALA A 277 0.09 12.05 24.16
CA ALA A 277 0.48 11.56 25.47
C ALA A 277 1.99 11.24 25.53
N LEU A 278 2.56 10.63 24.48
CA LEU A 278 3.98 10.25 24.48
C LEU A 278 4.92 11.43 24.16
N PHE A 279 4.62 12.22 23.13
CA PHE A 279 5.54 13.22 22.58
C PHE A 279 5.12 14.67 22.84
N ARG A 280 3.96 14.90 23.48
CA ARG A 280 3.38 16.25 23.73
C ARG A 280 3.14 17.07 22.45
N LYS A 281 3.17 16.43 21.29
CA LYS A 281 2.93 17.01 19.97
C LYS A 281 1.83 16.22 19.25
N ASN A 282 1.16 16.85 18.29
CA ASN A 282 0.11 16.20 17.50
C ASN A 282 0.66 15.31 16.38
N ILE A 283 1.89 15.55 15.93
CA ILE A 283 2.50 14.87 14.79
C ILE A 283 3.98 14.62 15.13
N PRO A 284 4.51 13.41 14.86
CA PRO A 284 5.92 13.12 15.03
C PRO A 284 6.76 13.86 13.97
N GLU A 285 7.83 14.54 14.39
CA GLU A 285 8.70 15.32 13.52
C GLU A 285 10.07 14.65 13.32
N HIS A 286 10.51 13.86 14.30
CA HIS A 286 11.79 13.14 14.26
C HIS A 286 11.61 11.66 13.96
N GLU A 287 12.60 11.03 13.32
CA GLU A 287 12.57 9.60 12.98
C GLU A 287 12.30 8.70 14.20
N ARG A 288 12.87 9.03 15.36
CA ARG A 288 12.63 8.31 16.62
C ARG A 288 11.18 8.43 17.09
N GLU A 289 10.55 9.59 16.89
CA GLU A 289 9.14 9.82 17.24
C GLU A 289 8.22 9.06 16.29
N ILE A 290 8.58 8.98 15.00
CA ILE A 290 7.85 8.18 14.01
C ILE A 290 7.89 6.70 14.41
N VAL A 291 9.09 6.15 14.68
CA VAL A 291 9.23 4.76 15.13
C VAL A 291 8.43 4.49 16.40
N GLY A 292 8.54 5.35 17.42
CA GLY A 292 7.77 5.21 18.66
C GLY A 292 6.26 5.27 18.43
N THR A 293 5.81 6.14 17.53
CA THR A 293 4.40 6.23 17.11
C THR A 293 3.93 4.93 16.47
N LEU A 294 4.68 4.39 15.51
CA LEU A 294 4.33 3.14 14.83
C LEU A 294 4.31 1.95 15.79
N LEU A 295 5.25 1.87 16.73
CA LEU A 295 5.30 0.83 17.74
C LEU A 295 4.10 0.88 18.68
N ILE A 296 3.69 2.07 19.13
CA ILE A 296 2.51 2.22 19.99
C ILE A 296 1.24 1.81 19.25
N TYR A 297 1.01 2.32 18.03
CA TYR A 297 -0.18 1.91 17.27
C TYR A 297 -0.16 0.43 16.92
N GLY A 298 1.01 -0.11 16.55
CA GLY A 298 1.18 -1.54 16.32
C GLY A 298 0.83 -2.36 17.56
N LEU A 299 1.33 -1.97 18.74
CA LEU A 299 1.01 -2.65 19.99
C LEU A 299 -0.47 -2.55 20.33
N ILE A 300 -1.09 -1.37 20.23
CA ILE A 300 -2.53 -1.17 20.48
C ILE A 300 -3.36 -2.07 19.55
N LEU A 301 -3.05 -2.08 18.26
CA LEU A 301 -3.78 -2.88 17.27
C LEU A 301 -3.61 -4.38 17.50
N VAL A 302 -2.38 -4.83 17.82
CA VAL A 302 -2.11 -6.23 18.18
C VAL A 302 -2.87 -6.64 19.43
N LEU A 303 -2.84 -5.80 20.48
CA LEU A 303 -3.57 -6.08 21.73
C LEU A 303 -5.08 -6.15 21.52
N LEU A 304 -5.65 -5.22 20.72
CA LEU A 304 -7.06 -5.25 20.34
C LEU A 304 -7.43 -6.49 19.51
N SER A 305 -6.45 -7.09 18.80
CA SER A 305 -6.66 -8.31 18.04
C SER A 305 -6.62 -9.58 18.89
N THR A 306 -6.09 -9.54 20.12
CA THR A 306 -5.95 -10.74 20.96
C THR A 306 -7.25 -11.49 21.25
N PRO A 307 -8.42 -10.85 21.51
CA PRO A 307 -9.66 -11.59 21.76
C PRO A 307 -10.19 -12.30 20.51
N MET A 308 -9.80 -11.85 19.32
CA MET A 308 -10.16 -12.47 18.03
C MET A 308 -9.20 -13.61 17.68
N ALA A 309 -7.91 -13.43 17.97
CA ALA A 309 -6.86 -14.42 17.70
C ALA A 309 -6.89 -15.63 18.64
N LEU A 310 -7.32 -15.45 19.89
CA LEU A 310 -7.37 -16.49 20.93
C LEU A 310 -8.65 -17.36 20.91
N LYS A 311 -9.57 -17.13 19.96
CA LYS A 311 -10.72 -18.02 19.78
C LYS A 311 -10.24 -19.37 19.20
N PRO A 312 -10.61 -20.49 19.85
CA PRO A 312 -10.20 -21.84 19.45
C PRO A 312 -10.66 -22.22 18.04
#